data_AF-A0A7H8QU98-F1
#
_entry.id   AF-A0A7H8QU98-F1
#
_cell.length_a   1.000
_cell.length_b   1.000
_cell.length_c   1.000
_cell.angle_alpha   90.00
_cell.angle_beta   90.00
_cell.angle_gamma   90.00
#
_symmetry.space_group_name_H-M   'P 1'
#
loop_
_entity.id
_entity.type
_entity.pdbx_description
1 polymer ?
#
loop_
_entity_poly.entity_id
_entity_poly.type
_entity_poly.pdbx_seq_one_letter_code
_entity_poly.pdbx_strand_id
1 'polypeptide(L)'
;MSSLSLQAMMQRPRPKREIPEGYPLELDPNIDENDVDAMIVALQAKVDENVIPELYEHRLKRYLAKKKEHEELQKANPGLSLEVCLRLRTLQGMLDQLEKEGPGDLHIPNIKAIMDAYRSGDLKIVPGLVTHWARGAKVAGPMQDGNTVELFEKYARPEGYLWTERGDEQILQRAF
;
A
#
# COMPACT_ATOMS: atom_id res chain seq x y z
N MET A 1 0.88 11.09 -34.60
CA MET A 1 -0.53 10.99 -34.15
C MET A 1 -0.65 11.81 -32.87
N SER A 2 -1.42 12.90 -32.93
CA SER A 2 -1.35 14.00 -31.96
C SER A 2 -1.79 13.59 -30.56
N SER A 3 -0.84 13.66 -29.62
CA SER A 3 -1.09 13.70 -28.18
C SER A 3 -1.75 15.03 -27.83
N LEU A 4 -3.09 15.06 -27.87
CA LEU A 4 -3.83 16.04 -27.08
C LEU A 4 -3.62 15.64 -25.62
N SER A 5 -3.13 16.57 -24.79
CA SER A 5 -2.94 16.29 -23.36
C SER A 5 -4.27 15.83 -22.76
N LEU A 6 -4.23 14.83 -21.86
CA LEU A 6 -5.41 14.28 -21.19
C LEU A 6 -6.30 15.40 -20.59
N GLN A 7 -5.66 16.47 -20.09
CA GLN A 7 -6.30 17.67 -19.58
C GLN A 7 -7.13 18.44 -20.63
N ALA A 8 -6.70 18.46 -21.89
CA ALA A 8 -7.44 19.11 -22.99
C ALA A 8 -8.66 18.30 -23.44
N MET A 9 -8.66 16.98 -23.24
CA MET A 9 -9.79 16.10 -23.59
C MET A 9 -10.90 16.14 -22.52
N MET A 10 -10.57 16.42 -21.26
CA MET A 10 -11.52 16.59 -20.15
C MET A 10 -12.30 17.92 -20.19
N GLN A 11 -11.92 18.88 -21.04
CA GLN A 11 -12.54 20.21 -21.10
C GLN A 11 -13.62 20.37 -22.20
N ARG A 12 -13.86 19.33 -23.01
CA ARG A 12 -14.86 19.40 -24.09
C ARG A 12 -16.21 18.87 -23.60
N PRO A 13 -17.32 19.62 -23.77
CA PRO A 13 -18.64 19.08 -23.48
C PRO A 13 -18.94 17.94 -24.46
N ARG A 14 -19.00 16.70 -23.94
CA ARG A 14 -19.40 15.52 -24.71
C ARG A 14 -20.93 15.36 -24.60
N PRO A 15 -21.64 15.03 -25.70
CA PRO A 15 -23.07 14.72 -25.62
C PRO A 15 -23.26 13.46 -24.76
N LYS A 16 -24.14 13.53 -23.75
CA LYS A 16 -24.45 12.37 -22.88
C LYS A 16 -25.10 11.27 -23.71
N ARG A 17 -24.53 10.06 -23.70
CA ARG A 17 -25.22 8.86 -24.18
C ARG A 17 -26.19 8.39 -23.10
N GLU A 18 -27.33 7.84 -23.50
CA GLU A 18 -28.22 7.16 -22.57
C GLU A 18 -27.49 5.97 -21.94
N ILE A 19 -27.69 5.76 -20.65
CA ILE A 19 -27.10 4.64 -19.91
C ILE A 19 -27.91 3.39 -20.25
N PRO A 20 -27.33 2.36 -20.89
CA PRO A 20 -28.04 1.13 -21.17
C PRO A 20 -28.54 0.46 -19.89
N GLU A 21 -29.70 -0.19 -19.96
CA GLU A 21 -30.19 -1.01 -18.86
C GLU A 21 -29.17 -2.10 -18.51
N GLY A 22 -28.83 -2.23 -17.23
CA GLY A 22 -27.81 -3.18 -16.77
C GLY A 22 -26.35 -2.76 -17.04
N TYR A 23 -26.08 -1.51 -17.42
CA TYR A 23 -24.70 -1.04 -17.63
C TYR A 23 -23.85 -1.20 -16.35
N PRO A 24 -22.71 -1.92 -16.41
CA PRO A 24 -21.89 -2.17 -15.23
C PRO A 24 -21.20 -0.89 -14.77
N LEU A 25 -21.55 -0.42 -13.56
CA LEU A 25 -20.92 0.74 -12.92
C LEU A 25 -19.53 0.42 -12.34
N GLU A 26 -19.33 -0.85 -12.00
CA GLU A 26 -18.05 -1.42 -11.56
C GLU A 26 -17.10 -1.59 -12.76
N LEU A 27 -15.80 -1.57 -12.51
CA LEU A 27 -14.81 -1.96 -13.52
C LEU A 27 -14.76 -3.49 -13.64
N ASP A 28 -13.94 -3.99 -14.56
CA ASP A 28 -13.66 -5.42 -14.66
C ASP A 28 -13.21 -5.94 -13.28
N PRO A 29 -13.96 -6.87 -12.65
CA PRO A 29 -13.64 -7.36 -11.31
C PRO A 29 -12.33 -8.14 -11.26
N ASN A 30 -11.74 -8.48 -12.41
CA ASN A 30 -10.45 -9.15 -12.49
C ASN A 30 -9.25 -8.18 -12.43
N ILE A 31 -9.47 -6.87 -12.45
CA ILE A 31 -8.39 -5.89 -12.29
C ILE A 31 -8.16 -5.63 -10.80
N ASP A 32 -6.93 -5.87 -10.34
CA ASP A 32 -6.52 -5.51 -8.99
C ASP A 32 -6.56 -3.98 -8.81
N GLU A 33 -7.28 -3.50 -7.80
CA GLU A 33 -7.39 -2.08 -7.45
C GLU A 33 -6.04 -1.44 -7.05
N ASN A 34 -5.06 -2.28 -6.70
CA ASN A 34 -3.71 -1.84 -6.41
C ASN A 34 -2.81 -1.75 -7.65
N ASP A 35 -3.21 -2.36 -8.77
CA ASP A 35 -2.60 -2.13 -10.08
C ASP A 35 -3.09 -0.79 -10.65
N VAL A 36 -2.45 0.29 -10.17
CA VAL A 36 -2.79 1.66 -10.52
C VAL A 36 -2.73 1.89 -12.03
N ASP A 37 -1.79 1.27 -12.73
CA ASP A 37 -1.64 1.45 -14.17
C ASP A 37 -2.75 0.73 -14.95
N ALA A 38 -3.09 -0.51 -14.58
CA ALA A 38 -4.22 -1.22 -15.18
C ALA A 38 -5.54 -0.48 -14.94
N MET A 39 -5.74 0.06 -13.73
CA MET A 39 -6.92 0.84 -13.39
C MET A 39 -7.03 2.14 -14.20
N ILE A 40 -5.92 2.85 -14.42
CA ILE A 40 -5.88 4.04 -15.28
C ILE A 40 -6.31 3.69 -16.72
N VAL A 41 -5.78 2.60 -17.28
CA VAL A 41 -6.11 2.15 -18.63
C VAL A 41 -7.60 1.78 -18.74
N ALA A 42 -8.12 1.01 -17.80
CA ALA A 42 -9.52 0.59 -17.79
C ALA A 42 -10.48 1.78 -17.63
N LEU A 43 -10.14 2.73 -16.74
CA LEU A 43 -10.92 3.95 -16.56
C LEU A 43 -10.91 4.85 -17.80
N GLN A 44 -9.76 4.96 -18.48
CA GLN A 44 -9.67 5.72 -19.73
C GLN A 44 -10.59 5.15 -20.80
N ALA A 45 -10.62 3.82 -20.96
CA ALA A 45 -11.54 3.16 -21.88
C ALA A 45 -13.02 3.47 -21.55
N LYS A 46 -13.40 3.48 -20.27
CA LYS A 46 -14.75 3.82 -19.83
C LYS A 46 -15.13 5.28 -20.06
N VAL A 47 -14.19 6.21 -19.89
CA VAL A 47 -14.39 7.63 -20.25
C VAL A 47 -14.65 7.77 -21.76
N ASP A 48 -13.96 6.98 -22.58
CA ASP A 48 -14.09 7.02 -24.03
C ASP A 48 -15.40 6.36 -24.55
N GLU A 49 -15.96 5.39 -23.81
CA GLU A 49 -17.31 4.87 -24.06
C GLU A 49 -18.40 5.96 -23.92
N ASN A 50 -18.14 7.00 -23.11
CA ASN A 50 -18.97 8.20 -22.96
C ASN A 50 -20.42 7.92 -22.50
N VAL A 51 -20.62 6.89 -21.68
CA VAL A 51 -21.92 6.51 -21.10
C VAL A 51 -22.16 7.23 -19.77
N ILE A 52 -21.16 7.25 -18.87
CA ILE A 52 -21.16 8.02 -17.61
C ILE A 52 -19.77 8.66 -17.40
N PRO A 53 -19.35 9.55 -18.32
CA PRO A 53 -17.97 10.03 -18.35
C PRO A 53 -17.57 10.72 -17.04
N GLU A 54 -18.46 11.46 -16.38
CA GLU A 54 -18.13 12.21 -15.16
C GLU A 54 -17.74 11.29 -13.98
N LEU A 55 -18.39 10.13 -13.85
CA LEU A 55 -18.05 9.14 -12.81
C LEU A 55 -16.65 8.58 -13.04
N TYR A 56 -16.37 8.16 -14.28
CA TYR A 56 -15.09 7.55 -14.63
C TYR A 56 -13.96 8.56 -14.67
N GLU A 57 -14.22 9.81 -15.07
CA GLU A 57 -13.26 10.92 -15.00
C GLU A 57 -12.89 11.24 -13.54
N HIS A 58 -13.86 11.25 -12.63
CA HIS A 58 -13.60 11.44 -11.20
C HIS A 58 -12.72 10.31 -10.63
N ARG A 59 -13.03 9.06 -10.96
CA ARG A 59 -12.21 7.89 -10.58
C ARG A 59 -10.81 7.97 -11.20
N LEU A 60 -10.70 8.28 -12.48
CA LEU A 60 -9.43 8.42 -13.21
C LEU A 60 -8.54 9.47 -12.55
N LYS A 61 -9.10 10.62 -12.17
CA LYS A 61 -8.36 11.67 -11.45
C LYS A 61 -7.76 11.17 -10.14
N ARG A 62 -8.47 10.32 -9.39
CA ARG A 62 -7.96 9.72 -8.14
C ARG A 62 -6.79 8.78 -8.42
N TYR A 63 -6.89 7.93 -9.44
CA TYR A 63 -5.82 7.00 -9.79
C TYR A 63 -4.58 7.71 -10.37
N LEU A 64 -4.76 8.76 -11.17
CA LEU A 64 -3.64 9.60 -11.62
C LEU A 64 -2.93 10.29 -10.45
N ALA A 65 -3.67 10.77 -9.45
CA ALA A 65 -3.08 11.31 -8.23
C ALA A 65 -2.31 10.24 -7.43
N LYS A 66 -2.87 9.03 -7.29
CA LYS A 66 -2.21 7.88 -6.65
C LYS A 66 -0.92 7.51 -7.38
N LYS A 67 -0.93 7.48 -8.72
CA LYS A 67 0.27 7.26 -9.53
C LYS A 67 1.35 8.31 -9.28
N LYS A 68 0.98 9.59 -9.27
CA LYS A 68 1.92 10.69 -8.97
C LYS A 68 2.54 10.55 -7.58
N GLU A 69 1.73 10.18 -6.59
CA GLU A 69 2.20 9.93 -5.23
C GLU A 69 3.19 8.74 -5.18
N HIS A 70 2.90 7.65 -5.90
CA HIS A 70 3.81 6.51 -6.02
C HIS A 70 5.16 6.92 -6.64
N GLU A 71 5.14 7.70 -7.71
CA GLU A 71 6.33 8.23 -8.37
C GLU A 71 7.16 9.14 -7.43
N GLU A 72 6.49 10.01 -6.67
CA GLU A 72 7.13 10.87 -5.67
C GLU A 72 7.77 10.07 -4.54
N LEU A 73 7.08 9.03 -4.03
CA LEU A 73 7.60 8.13 -3.02
C LEU A 73 8.84 7.37 -3.48
N GLN A 74 8.81 6.82 -4.69
CA GLN A 74 9.97 6.13 -5.26
C GLN A 74 11.13 7.09 -5.53
N LYS A 75 10.84 8.33 -5.97
CA LYS A 75 11.87 9.36 -6.14
C LYS A 75 12.53 9.73 -4.81
N ALA A 76 11.78 9.77 -3.71
CA ALA A 76 12.31 10.02 -2.38
C ALA A 76 13.12 8.83 -1.82
N ASN A 77 12.94 7.62 -2.36
CA ASN A 77 13.59 6.39 -1.90
C ASN A 77 14.24 5.64 -3.08
N PRO A 78 15.30 6.22 -3.68
CA PRO A 78 15.92 5.64 -4.87
C PRO A 78 16.48 4.24 -4.57
N GLY A 79 16.18 3.28 -5.45
CA GLY A 79 16.63 1.89 -5.33
C GLY A 79 15.69 0.96 -4.55
N LEU A 80 14.64 1.47 -3.92
CA LEU A 80 13.61 0.66 -3.27
C LEU A 80 12.45 0.36 -4.22
N SER A 81 11.80 -0.79 -4.05
CA SER A 81 10.56 -1.11 -4.76
C SER A 81 9.42 -0.20 -4.27
N LEU A 82 8.40 0.01 -5.11
CA LEU A 82 7.20 0.76 -4.71
C LEU A 82 6.56 0.18 -3.46
N GLU A 83 6.47 -1.15 -3.38
CA GLU A 83 5.92 -1.88 -2.24
C GLU A 83 6.64 -1.55 -0.93
N VAL A 84 7.98 -1.54 -0.96
CA VAL A 84 8.79 -1.15 0.19
C VAL A 84 8.59 0.32 0.54
N CYS A 85 8.47 1.21 -0.46
CA CYS A 85 8.21 2.63 -0.22
C CYS A 85 6.85 2.86 0.46
N LEU A 86 5.81 2.16 0.01
CA LEU A 86 4.48 2.22 0.60
C LEU A 86 4.49 1.67 2.04
N ARG A 87 5.19 0.56 2.28
CA ARG A 87 5.35 -0.01 3.62
C ARG A 87 6.09 0.93 4.56
N LEU A 88 7.18 1.55 4.11
CA LEU A 88 7.91 2.57 4.87
C LEU A 88 7.03 3.76 5.24
N ARG A 89 6.18 4.24 4.33
CA ARG A 89 5.20 5.31 4.61
C ARG A 89 4.21 4.87 5.70
N THR A 90 3.70 3.65 5.64
CA THR A 90 2.81 3.10 6.69
C THR A 90 3.51 3.01 8.04
N LEU A 91 4.74 2.47 8.08
CA LEU A 91 5.54 2.36 9.30
C LEU A 91 5.87 3.73 9.90
N GLN A 92 6.17 4.73 9.06
CA GLN A 92 6.37 6.11 9.52
C GLN A 92 5.10 6.68 10.15
N GLY A 93 3.92 6.48 9.53
CA GLY A 93 2.66 6.92 10.11
C GLY A 93 2.33 6.26 11.46
N MET A 94 2.62 4.96 11.59
CA MET A 94 2.50 4.24 12.87
C MET A 94 3.48 4.80 13.91
N LEU A 95 4.74 5.03 13.52
CA LEU A 95 5.75 5.60 14.40
C LEU A 95 5.34 7.00 14.91
N ASP A 96 4.89 7.88 14.00
CA ASP A 96 4.43 9.23 14.34
C ASP A 96 3.24 9.21 15.31
N GLN A 97 2.35 8.22 15.20
CA GLN A 97 1.23 8.05 16.10
C GLN A 97 1.69 7.59 17.49
N LEU A 98 2.55 6.56 17.56
CA LEU A 98 3.06 6.04 18.83
C LEU A 98 3.90 7.08 19.57
N GLU A 99 4.72 7.86 18.86
CA GLU A 99 5.51 8.93 19.46
C GLU A 99 4.63 10.06 20.04
N LYS A 100 3.43 10.29 19.49
CA LYS A 100 2.44 11.23 20.06
C LYS A 100 1.74 10.68 21.30
N GLU A 101 1.45 9.38 21.32
CA GLU A 101 0.79 8.71 22.46
C GLU A 101 1.75 8.55 23.66
N GLY A 102 3.05 8.43 23.39
CA GLY A 102 4.13 8.54 24.36
C GLY A 102 5.32 7.65 24.01
N PRO A 103 6.56 8.06 24.33
CA PRO A 103 7.79 7.35 23.95
C PRO A 103 8.00 6.00 24.67
N GLY A 104 7.08 5.62 25.56
CA GLY A 104 7.12 4.35 26.30
C GLY A 104 6.55 3.16 25.52
N ASP A 105 6.06 3.37 24.29
CA ASP A 105 5.53 2.27 23.49
C ASP A 105 6.65 1.30 23.04
N LEU A 106 6.43 0.04 23.37
CA LEU A 106 7.39 -1.04 23.19
C LEU A 106 7.56 -1.48 21.71
N HIS A 107 6.68 -1.03 20.82
CA HIS A 107 6.78 -1.28 19.38
C HIS A 107 7.66 -0.26 18.65
N ILE A 108 7.91 0.93 19.22
CA ILE A 108 8.75 1.97 18.60
C ILE A 108 10.12 1.42 18.16
N PRO A 109 10.87 0.68 19.01
CA PRO A 109 12.16 0.10 18.61
C PRO A 109 12.03 -0.88 17.44
N ASN A 110 10.97 -1.70 17.41
CA ASN A 110 10.74 -2.66 16.33
C ASN A 110 10.46 -1.95 15.01
N ILE A 111 9.57 -0.95 15.02
CA ILE A 111 9.22 -0.18 13.83
C ILE A 111 10.47 0.50 13.25
N LYS A 112 11.28 1.15 14.10
CA LYS A 112 12.55 1.77 13.67
C LYS A 112 13.49 0.75 13.02
N ALA A 113 13.69 -0.40 13.67
CA ALA A 113 14.57 -1.44 13.16
C ALA A 113 14.09 -2.05 11.84
N ILE A 114 12.77 -2.24 11.67
CA ILE A 114 12.17 -2.73 10.42
C ILE A 114 12.37 -1.71 9.29
N MET A 115 12.13 -0.42 9.57
CA MET A 115 12.33 0.64 8.59
C MET A 115 13.79 0.70 8.12
N ASP A 116 14.74 0.57 9.05
CA ASP A 116 16.17 0.57 8.72
C ASP A 116 16.55 -0.67 7.90
N ALA A 117 16.01 -1.85 8.23
CA ALA A 117 16.26 -3.06 7.46
C ALA A 117 15.68 -3.02 6.03
N TYR A 118 14.54 -2.36 5.83
CA TYR A 118 14.03 -2.10 4.47
C TYR A 118 14.92 -1.13 3.69
N ARG A 119 15.40 -0.05 4.35
CA ARG A 119 16.26 0.95 3.72
C ARG A 119 17.65 0.40 3.36
N SER A 120 18.20 -0.50 4.18
CA SER A 120 19.47 -1.18 3.90
C SER A 120 19.35 -2.29 2.86
N GLY A 121 18.14 -2.79 2.63
CA GLY A 121 17.87 -3.95 1.78
C GLY A 121 18.06 -5.30 2.47
N ASP A 122 18.32 -5.30 3.79
CA ASP A 122 18.41 -6.52 4.62
C ASP A 122 17.05 -7.18 4.83
N LEU A 123 15.97 -6.42 4.66
CA LEU A 123 14.60 -6.90 4.64
C LEU A 123 14.00 -6.69 3.26
N LYS A 124 13.38 -7.75 2.74
CA LYS A 124 12.63 -7.74 1.48
C LYS A 124 11.22 -8.25 1.74
N ILE A 125 10.27 -7.69 1.01
CA ILE A 125 8.91 -8.23 0.98
C ILE A 125 8.94 -9.49 0.11
N VAL A 126 8.51 -10.60 0.70
CA VAL A 126 8.37 -11.89 0.02
C VAL A 126 6.97 -12.41 0.34
N PRO A 127 6.08 -12.58 -0.66
CA PRO A 127 4.71 -13.02 -0.43
C PRO A 127 4.64 -14.32 0.39
N GLY A 128 3.76 -14.35 1.39
CA GLY A 128 3.58 -15.50 2.28
C GLY A 128 4.70 -15.76 3.28
N LEU A 129 5.74 -14.91 3.34
CA LEU A 129 6.79 -14.98 4.36
C LEU A 129 6.68 -13.81 5.34
N VAL A 130 6.93 -14.11 6.61
CA VAL A 130 6.92 -13.15 7.71
C VAL A 130 8.27 -13.10 8.40
N THR A 131 8.57 -11.95 9.02
CA THR A 131 9.69 -11.82 9.95
C THR A 131 9.17 -11.37 11.31
N HIS A 132 9.77 -11.88 12.38
CA HIS A 132 9.38 -11.53 13.73
C HIS A 132 10.44 -10.66 14.39
N TRP A 133 9.99 -9.65 15.13
CA TRP A 133 10.84 -8.64 15.74
C TRP A 133 10.47 -8.41 17.19
N ALA A 134 11.47 -8.28 18.06
CA ALA A 134 11.31 -7.94 19.45
C ALA A 134 12.49 -7.08 19.90
N ARG A 135 12.23 -6.07 20.75
CA ARG A 135 13.24 -5.15 21.29
C ARG A 135 14.16 -4.53 20.21
N GLY A 136 13.60 -4.20 19.04
CA GLY A 136 14.35 -3.57 17.95
C GLY A 136 15.29 -4.51 17.19
N ALA A 137 15.09 -5.83 17.30
CA ALA A 137 15.88 -6.82 16.57
C ALA A 137 14.98 -7.88 15.93
N LYS A 138 15.40 -8.35 14.75
CA LYS A 138 14.79 -9.49 14.09
C LYS A 138 15.13 -10.76 14.87
N VAL A 139 14.12 -11.46 15.35
CA VAL A 139 14.28 -12.69 16.16
C VAL A 139 14.01 -13.97 15.38
N ALA A 140 13.25 -13.89 14.28
CA ALA A 140 12.99 -15.03 13.40
C ALA A 140 12.58 -14.61 11.97
N GLY A 141 12.62 -15.58 11.06
CA GLY A 141 12.22 -15.44 9.65
C GLY A 141 13.34 -14.98 8.70
N PRO A 142 13.07 -14.85 7.39
CA PRO A 142 11.76 -15.01 6.76
C PRO A 142 11.28 -16.47 6.80
N MET A 143 10.00 -16.68 7.13
CA MET A 143 9.39 -18.01 7.22
C MET A 143 7.88 -17.95 6.98
N GLN A 144 7.23 -19.09 6.71
CA GLN A 144 5.77 -19.15 6.67
C GLN A 144 5.18 -18.77 8.03
N ASP A 145 4.02 -18.12 7.99
CA ASP A 145 3.27 -17.80 9.19
C ASP A 145 2.71 -19.05 9.86
N GLY A 146 2.95 -19.23 11.17
CA GLY A 146 2.45 -20.41 11.89
C GLY A 146 3.12 -20.72 13.24
N ASN A 147 4.36 -20.27 13.48
CA ASN A 147 5.10 -20.57 14.73
C ASN A 147 5.07 -19.42 15.77
N THR A 148 4.07 -18.55 15.72
CA THR A 148 4.07 -17.29 16.48
C THR A 148 4.00 -17.48 18.01
N VAL A 149 3.38 -18.57 18.50
CA VAL A 149 3.24 -18.84 19.95
C VAL A 149 4.59 -19.16 20.60
N GLU A 150 5.37 -20.07 20.01
CA GLU A 150 6.70 -20.43 20.55
C GLU A 150 7.65 -19.22 20.51
N LEU A 151 7.60 -18.44 19.43
CA LEU A 151 8.38 -17.22 19.29
C LEU A 151 7.97 -16.17 20.33
N PHE A 152 6.68 -16.05 20.63
CA PHE A 152 6.19 -15.16 21.67
C PHE A 152 6.71 -15.58 23.04
N GLU A 153 6.59 -16.86 23.41
CA GLU A 153 7.08 -17.37 24.69
C GLU A 153 8.59 -17.13 24.88
N LYS A 154 9.36 -17.31 23.80
CA LYS A 154 10.81 -17.18 23.81
C LYS A 154 11.32 -15.75 23.79
N TYR A 155 10.68 -14.86 23.03
CA TYR A 155 11.24 -13.54 22.74
C TYR A 155 10.44 -12.38 23.33
N ALA A 156 9.12 -12.53 23.53
CA ALA A 156 8.26 -11.45 24.00
C ALA A 156 8.31 -11.27 25.52
N ARG A 157 8.56 -12.33 26.30
CA ARG A 157 8.63 -12.24 27.77
C ARG A 157 9.92 -11.53 28.24
N PRO A 158 9.88 -10.76 29.35
CA PRO A 158 8.73 -10.53 30.25
C PRO A 158 7.78 -9.39 29.82
N GLU A 159 8.15 -8.61 28.81
CA GLU A 159 7.48 -7.34 28.49
C GLU A 159 6.22 -7.51 27.60
N GLY A 160 6.05 -8.67 26.98
CA GLY A 160 4.79 -9.13 26.39
C GLY A 160 4.54 -8.75 24.93
N TYR A 161 5.56 -8.35 24.14
CA TYR A 161 5.34 -7.91 22.75
C TYR A 161 6.24 -8.61 21.73
N LEU A 162 5.64 -8.98 20.60
CA LEU A 162 6.28 -9.52 19.40
C LEU A 162 5.64 -8.82 18.20
N TRP A 163 6.46 -8.20 17.36
CA TRP A 163 5.99 -7.66 16.09
C TRP A 163 6.14 -8.73 15.00
N THR A 164 5.08 -8.93 14.21
CA THR A 164 5.13 -9.78 13.01
C THR A 164 5.05 -8.88 11.80
N GLU A 165 6.15 -8.74 11.10
CA GLU A 165 6.25 -7.98 9.86
C GLU A 165 5.89 -8.88 8.69
N ARG A 166 4.78 -8.55 8.04
CA ARG A 166 4.30 -9.17 6.81
C ARG A 166 4.43 -8.18 5.67
N GLY A 167 4.93 -8.65 4.54
CA GLY A 167 5.07 -7.79 3.37
C GLY A 167 3.75 -7.54 2.64
N ASP A 168 2.75 -8.40 2.85
CA ASP A 168 1.49 -8.43 2.11
C ASP A 168 0.30 -7.76 2.82
N GLU A 169 0.31 -7.56 4.15
CA GLU A 169 -0.86 -6.99 4.86
C GLU A 169 -0.54 -6.11 6.08
N GLN A 170 -1.34 -5.05 6.27
CA GLN A 170 -1.43 -4.30 7.53
C GLN A 170 -2.17 -5.13 8.58
N ILE A 171 -1.48 -5.89 9.42
CA ILE A 171 -2.11 -6.49 10.60
C ILE A 171 -1.35 -6.09 11.87
N LEU A 172 -1.91 -5.13 12.62
CA LEU A 172 -1.63 -4.97 14.04
C LEU A 172 -2.44 -6.03 14.79
N GLN A 173 -1.84 -7.16 15.16
CA GLN A 173 -2.48 -8.09 16.07
C GLN A 173 -2.27 -7.60 17.51
N ARG A 174 -3.34 -7.17 18.18
CA ARG A 174 -3.38 -7.11 19.64
C ARG A 174 -3.63 -8.52 20.16
N ALA A 175 -2.73 -9.03 21.00
CA ALA A 175 -3.00 -10.24 21.75
C ALA A 175 -4.15 -9.96 22.74
N PHE A 176 -5.14 -10.86 22.76
CA PHE A 176 -6.18 -10.93 23.79
C PHE A 176 -5.63 -11.51 25.09
#